data_AF-A0A4R3A2D9-F1
#
_entry.id   AF-A0A4R3A2D9-F1
#
_cell.length_a   1.000
_cell.length_b   1.000
_cell.length_c   1.000
_cell.angle_alpha   90.00
_cell.angle_beta   90.00
_cell.angle_gamma   90.00
#
_symmetry.space_group_name_H-M   'P 1'
#
loop_
_entity.id
_entity.type
_entity.pdbx_description
1 polymer ?
#
loop_
_entity_poly.entity_id
_entity_poly.type
_entity_poly.pdbx_seq_one_letter_code
_entity_poly.pdbx_strand_id
1 'polypeptide(L)'
;MSDFISYLFAIFVVTPLQAELSDRLPTPELMDAARTCITSEGPRLLQMAQDNWGWAAANGLGVAFGMVDPVTLLSNEDENCRLVRVALENKDSADA
;
A
#
# COMPACT_ATOMS: atom_id res chain seq x y z
N MET A 1 -2.37 5.18 -22.48
CA MET A 1 -2.25 6.01 -21.26
C MET A 1 -2.34 5.17 -19.98
N SER A 2 -3.15 4.11 -19.93
CA SER A 2 -3.26 3.21 -18.76
C SER A 2 -1.93 2.59 -18.32
N ASP A 3 -1.09 2.11 -19.25
CA ASP A 3 0.19 1.49 -18.91
C ASP A 3 1.17 2.48 -18.28
N PHE A 4 1.16 3.73 -18.75
CA PHE A 4 1.99 4.81 -18.19
C PHE A 4 1.58 5.15 -16.76
N ILE A 5 0.28 5.27 -16.50
CA ILE A 5 -0.24 5.53 -15.15
C ILE A 5 0.02 4.35 -14.22
N SER A 6 -0.18 3.13 -14.71
CA SER A 6 0.11 1.90 -13.95
C SER A 6 1.58 1.80 -13.56
N TYR A 7 2.48 2.13 -14.49
CA TYR A 7 3.92 2.11 -14.25
C TYR A 7 4.34 3.16 -13.22
N LEU A 8 3.81 4.39 -13.32
CA LEU A 8 4.08 5.43 -12.32
C LEU A 8 3.52 5.04 -10.95
N PHE A 9 2.29 4.51 -10.88
CA PHE A 9 1.68 4.09 -9.63
C PHE A 9 2.44 2.93 -8.98
N ALA A 10 2.95 1.98 -9.79
CA ALA A 10 3.81 0.92 -9.30
C ALA A 10 5.09 1.48 -8.65
N ILE A 11 5.75 2.44 -9.30
CA ILE A 11 6.99 3.04 -8.80
C ILE A 11 6.77 3.90 -7.55
N PHE A 12 5.71 4.72 -7.54
CA PHE A 12 5.50 5.72 -6.49
C PHE A 12 4.64 5.24 -5.32
N VAL A 13 3.93 4.12 -5.47
CA VAL A 13 3.03 3.59 -4.43
C VAL A 13 3.35 2.15 -4.09
N VAL A 14 3.38 1.25 -5.07
CA VAL A 14 3.53 -0.19 -4.82
C VAL A 14 4.93 -0.56 -4.32
N THR A 15 5.99 -0.01 -4.94
CA THR A 15 7.37 -0.29 -4.52
C THR A 15 7.69 0.27 -3.12
N PRO A 16 7.34 1.52 -2.78
CA PRO A 16 7.48 2.03 -1.41
C PRO A 16 6.71 1.19 -0.40
N LEU A 17 5.48 0.79 -0.72
CA LEU A 17 4.67 -0.07 0.15
C LEU A 17 5.37 -1.42 0.42
N GLN A 18 5.97 -2.06 -0.58
CA GLN A 18 6.73 -3.31 -0.40
C GLN A 18 7.97 -3.12 0.48
N ALA A 19 8.66 -1.98 0.37
CA ALA A 19 9.80 -1.67 1.21
C ALA A 19 9.38 -1.50 2.68
N GLU A 20 8.31 -0.73 2.93
CA GLU A 20 7.76 -0.51 4.27
C GLU A 20 7.36 -1.82 4.95
N LEU A 21 6.69 -2.69 4.19
CA LEU A 21 6.28 -4.01 4.67
C LEU A 21 7.49 -4.84 5.10
N SER A 22 8.51 -4.93 4.24
CA SER A 22 9.71 -5.73 4.47
C SER A 22 10.52 -5.27 5.69
N ASP A 23 10.54 -3.97 5.95
CA ASP A 23 11.30 -3.37 7.05
C ASP A 23 10.55 -3.41 8.37
N ARG A 24 9.22 -3.26 8.34
CA ARG A 24 8.41 -3.05 9.54
C ARG A 24 7.69 -4.26 10.08
N LEU A 25 7.46 -5.30 9.27
CA LEU A 25 6.73 -6.46 9.74
C LEU A 25 7.66 -7.44 10.47
N PRO A 26 7.41 -7.70 11.77
CA PRO A 26 8.37 -8.37 12.64
C PRO A 26 8.42 -9.89 12.47
N THR A 27 7.45 -10.50 11.77
CA THR A 27 7.37 -11.97 11.67
C THR A 27 7.13 -12.47 10.25
N PRO A 28 7.59 -13.69 9.93
CA PRO A 28 7.30 -14.36 8.66
C PRO A 28 5.80 -14.52 8.38
N GLU A 29 4.96 -14.75 9.41
CA GLU A 29 3.51 -14.87 9.23
C GLU A 29 2.89 -13.55 8.77
N LEU A 30 3.34 -12.42 9.31
CA LEU A 30 2.90 -11.09 8.87
C LEU A 30 3.40 -10.77 7.46
N MET A 31 4.60 -11.24 7.10
CA MET A 31 5.11 -11.17 5.72
C MET A 31 4.26 -11.95 4.72
N ASP A 32 3.77 -13.13 5.09
CA ASP A 32 2.91 -13.93 4.23
C ASP A 32 1.51 -13.31 4.10
N ALA A 33 0.97 -12.75 5.20
CA ALA A 33 -0.24 -11.94 5.16
C ALA A 33 -0.07 -10.71 4.25
N ALA A 34 1.07 -10.01 4.33
CA ALA A 34 1.39 -8.87 3.47
C ALA A 34 1.45 -9.25 2.00
N ARG A 35 2.10 -10.35 1.64
CA ARG A 35 2.11 -10.84 0.25
C ARG A 35 0.71 -11.17 -0.22
N THR A 36 -0.09 -11.83 0.62
CA THR A 36 -1.46 -12.20 0.27
C THR A 36 -2.32 -10.96 0.03
N CYS A 37 -2.22 -9.96 0.91
CA CYS A 37 -2.88 -8.66 0.77
C CYS A 37 -2.46 -7.93 -0.51
N ILE A 38 -1.15 -7.77 -0.77
CA ILE A 38 -0.65 -7.10 -1.98
C ILE A 38 -1.13 -7.82 -3.25
N THR A 39 -1.16 -9.15 -3.22
CA THR A 39 -1.57 -9.96 -4.38
C THR A 39 -3.07 -9.82 -4.65
N SER A 40 -3.91 -9.71 -3.62
CA SER A 40 -5.36 -9.51 -3.79
C SER A 40 -5.71 -8.05 -4.15
N GLU A 41 -5.07 -7.08 -3.51
CA GLU A 41 -5.43 -5.66 -3.61
C GLU A 41 -4.67 -4.90 -4.69
N GLY A 42 -3.46 -5.34 -5.04
CA GLY A 42 -2.60 -4.67 -6.02
C GLY A 42 -3.29 -4.41 -7.36
N PRO A 43 -3.91 -5.43 -7.99
CA PRO A 43 -4.67 -5.23 -9.23
C PRO A 43 -5.86 -4.27 -9.08
N ARG A 44 -6.57 -4.31 -7.94
CA ARG A 44 -7.70 -3.42 -7.66
C ARG A 44 -7.24 -1.96 -7.55
N LEU A 45 -6.16 -1.71 -6.81
CA LEU A 45 -5.57 -0.38 -6.68
C LEU A 45 -5.13 0.17 -8.03
N LEU A 46 -4.53 -0.69 -8.87
CA LEU A 46 -4.10 -0.31 -10.21
C LEU A 46 -5.29 0.03 -11.12
N GLN A 47 -6.40 -0.70 -11.00
CA GLN A 47 -7.63 -0.41 -11.74
C GLN A 47 -8.25 0.90 -11.29
N MET A 48 -8.33 1.14 -9.97
CA MET A 48 -8.83 2.40 -9.41
C MET A 48 -7.97 3.60 -9.83
N ALA A 49 -6.64 3.43 -9.92
CA ALA A 49 -5.74 4.48 -10.41
C ALA A 49 -5.97 4.80 -11.90
N GLN A 50 -6.34 3.81 -12.71
CA GLN A 50 -6.66 4.00 -14.13
C GLN A 50 -8.03 4.66 -14.33
N ASP A 51 -9.03 4.22 -13.57
CA ASP A 51 -10.40 4.70 -13.70
C ASP A 51 -10.61 6.08 -13.06
N ASN A 52 -9.81 6.42 -12.04
CA ASN A 52 -9.89 7.67 -11.31
C ASN A 52 -8.53 8.35 -11.19
N TRP A 53 -8.19 9.12 -12.23
CA TRP A 53 -6.92 9.85 -12.30
C TRP A 53 -6.77 10.90 -11.19
N GLY A 54 -7.86 11.53 -10.75
CA GLY A 54 -7.83 12.49 -9.65
C GLY A 54 -7.45 11.84 -8.31
N TRP A 55 -8.03 10.66 -8.04
CA TRP A 55 -7.65 9.84 -6.88
C TRP A 55 -6.20 9.39 -6.96
N ALA A 56 -5.74 8.93 -8.13
CA ALA A 56 -4.36 8.48 -8.34
C ALA A 56 -3.35 9.60 -8.10
N ALA A 57 -3.60 10.79 -8.64
CA ALA A 57 -2.72 11.95 -8.46
C ALA A 57 -2.67 12.41 -7.01
N ALA A 58 -3.83 12.49 -6.33
CA ALA A 58 -3.91 12.91 -4.94
C ALA A 58 -3.14 11.96 -4.01
N ASN A 59 -3.36 10.64 -4.13
CA ASN A 59 -2.72 9.66 -3.27
C ASN A 59 -1.26 9.43 -3.66
N GLY A 60 -0.91 9.43 -4.95
CA GLY A 60 0.47 9.29 -5.40
C GLY A 60 1.36 10.45 -4.93
N LEU A 61 0.90 11.70 -5.07
CA LEU A 61 1.62 12.86 -4.51
C LEU A 61 1.60 12.86 -2.99
N GLY A 62 0.47 12.49 -2.38
CA GLY A 62 0.33 12.37 -0.93
C GLY A 62 1.37 11.43 -0.32
N VAL A 63 1.53 10.23 -0.89
CA VAL A 63 2.54 9.26 -0.46
C VAL A 63 3.95 9.80 -0.72
N ALA A 64 4.21 10.36 -1.91
CA ALA A 64 5.54 10.88 -2.28
C ALA A 64 6.03 12.01 -1.35
N PHE A 65 5.11 12.82 -0.81
CA PHE A 65 5.42 13.90 0.12
C PHE A 65 5.21 13.52 1.60
N GLY A 66 4.89 12.25 1.90
CA GLY A 66 4.65 11.77 3.27
C GLY A 66 3.37 12.32 3.92
N MET A 67 2.45 12.86 3.14
CA MET A 67 1.16 13.37 3.62
C MET A 67 0.09 12.27 3.72
N VAL A 68 0.27 11.17 2.99
CA VAL A 68 -0.61 10.00 3.01
C VAL A 68 0.24 8.80 3.35
N ASP A 69 -0.15 8.08 4.40
CA ASP A 69 0.44 6.79 4.70
C ASP A 69 -0.07 5.76 3.67
N PRO A 70 0.80 5.13 2.87
CA PRO A 70 0.40 4.15 1.86
C PRO A 70 -0.37 2.95 2.44
N VAL A 71 -0.22 2.65 3.74
CA VAL A 71 -0.97 1.60 4.46
C VAL A 71 -2.47 1.90 4.52
N THR A 72 -2.85 3.18 4.48
CA THR A 72 -4.27 3.60 4.47
C THR A 72 -4.96 3.32 3.13
N LEU A 73 -4.21 3.02 2.07
CA LEU A 73 -4.75 2.66 0.76
C LEU A 73 -5.17 1.18 0.68
N LEU A 74 -4.69 0.35 1.60
CA LEU A 74 -5.06 -1.06 1.68
C LEU A 74 -6.53 -1.21 2.08
N SER A 75 -7.20 -2.24 1.55
CA SER A 75 -8.60 -2.50 1.86
C SER A 75 -8.82 -2.88 3.32
N ASN A 76 -9.96 -2.45 3.86
CA ASN A 76 -10.46 -2.86 5.17
C ASN A 76 -11.28 -4.16 5.14
N GLU A 77 -11.66 -4.61 3.94
CA GLU A 77 -12.51 -5.78 3.74
C GLU A 77 -11.70 -7.08 3.62
N ASP A 78 -10.42 -6.99 3.23
CA ASP A 78 -9.50 -8.13 3.20
C ASP A 78 -8.86 -8.35 4.59
N GLU A 79 -9.00 -9.57 5.12
CA GLU A 79 -8.51 -9.92 6.46
C GLU A 79 -6.98 -9.85 6.58
N ASN A 80 -6.26 -10.23 5.52
CA ASN A 80 -4.80 -10.13 5.49
C ASN A 80 -4.35 -8.67 5.45
N CYS A 81 -5.05 -7.84 4.69
CA CYS A 81 -4.76 -6.40 4.67
C CYS A 81 -5.03 -5.74 6.01
N ARG A 82 -6.10 -6.12 6.71
CA ARG A 82 -6.37 -5.62 8.07
C ARG A 82 -5.28 -6.03 9.07
N LEU A 83 -4.82 -7.29 9.02
CA LEU A 83 -3.73 -7.78 9.87
C LEU A 83 -2.45 -6.96 9.65
N VAL A 84 -2.12 -6.68 8.39
CA VAL A 84 -0.95 -5.89 8.00
C VAL A 84 -1.08 -4.44 8.45
N ARG A 85 -2.25 -3.79 8.24
CA ARG A 85 -2.50 -2.41 8.70
C ARG A 85 -2.29 -2.29 10.21
N VAL A 86 -2.90 -3.18 10.99
CA VAL A 86 -2.79 -3.17 12.46
C VAL A 86 -1.34 -3.38 12.91
N ALA A 87 -0.59 -4.27 12.25
CA ALA A 87 0.81 -4.50 12.58
C ALA A 87 1.67 -3.25 12.34
N LEU A 88 1.42 -2.51 11.25
CA LEU A 88 2.15 -1.29 10.90
C LEU A 88 1.78 -0.11 11.82
N GLU A 89 0.49 0.06 12.14
CA GLU A 89 0.02 1.08 13.10
C GLU A 89 0.60 0.88 14.51
N ASN A 90 0.73 -0.37 14.95
CA ASN A 90 1.32 -0.70 16.25
C ASN A 90 2.84 -0.49 16.28
N LYS A 91 3.55 -0.71 15.16
CA LYS A 91 5.00 -0.45 15.05
C LYS A 91 5.30 1.04 15.17
N ASP A 92 4.54 1.89 14.47
CA ASP A 92 4.67 3.36 14.53
C ASP A 92 4.48 3.90 15.95
N SER A 93 3.54 3.33 16.70
CA SER A 93 3.28 3.71 18.10
C SER A 93 4.41 3.30 19.07
N ALA A 94 5.22 2.31 18.70
CA ALA A 94 6.33 1.82 19.52
C ALA A 94 7.65 2.58 19.26
N ASP A 95 7.76 3.24 18.11
CA ASP A 95 8.93 4.03 17.71
C ASP A 95 8.77 5.55 18.00
N ALA A 96 7.62 5.98 18.54
CA ALA A 96 7.27 7.37 18.86
C ALA A 96 7.64 7.81 20.30
#